data_AF-A0A7J2LVS9-F1
#
_entry.id   AF-A0A7J2LVS9-F1
#
_cell.length_a   1.000
_cell.length_b   1.000
_cell.length_c   1.000
_cell.angle_alpha   90.00
_cell.angle_beta   90.00
_cell.angle_gamma   90.00
#
_symmetry.space_group_name_H-M   'P 1'
#
loop_
_entity.id
_entity.type
_entity.pdbx_description
1 polymer ?
#
loop_
_entity_poly.entity_id
_entity_poly.type
_entity_poly.pdbx_seq_one_letter_code
_entity_poly.pdbx_strand_id
1 'polypeptide(L)'
;MAVNYAWWAISLVAIGWFLLKLYDIYKERRMLRDLRDKRVEYTAIIAKALDEARILDKAGLSREDAEKIILSLKKIPQIDIVKKTISALSIYASYLEEHPEALKDKETMREKILIPLMRNFLYIFAMADDELYKLIEKTQEYYIKRGFKQKVFIPKLLEAVMNKALSRVSQEREYS
;
A
#
# COMPACT_ATOMS: atom_id res chain seq x y z
N MET A 1 -11.03 38.87 -34.91
CA MET A 1 -12.09 38.13 -34.17
C MET A 1 -11.75 36.66 -33.83
N ALA A 2 -10.59 36.11 -34.21
CA ALA A 2 -10.20 34.73 -33.85
C ALA A 2 -9.71 34.54 -32.41
N VAL A 3 -9.27 35.61 -31.74
CA VAL A 3 -8.65 35.54 -30.40
C VAL A 3 -9.68 35.20 -29.31
N ASN A 4 -10.93 35.64 -29.43
CA ASN A 4 -11.94 35.47 -28.37
C ASN A 4 -12.47 34.02 -28.26
N TYR A 5 -12.54 33.30 -29.39
CA TYR A 5 -12.98 31.90 -29.41
C TYR A 5 -11.92 30.94 -28.84
N ALA A 6 -10.63 31.26 -29.03
CA ALA A 6 -9.53 30.46 -28.50
C ALA A 6 -9.53 30.44 -26.96
N TRP A 7 -9.77 31.59 -26.32
CA TRP A 7 -9.85 31.68 -24.86
C TRP A 7 -11.06 30.93 -24.27
N TRP A 8 -12.18 30.92 -24.98
CA TRP A 8 -13.37 30.20 -24.54
C TRP A 8 -13.18 28.67 -24.64
N ALA A 9 -12.55 28.19 -25.71
CA ALA A 9 -12.19 26.79 -25.86
C ALA A 9 -11.20 26.32 -24.78
N ILE A 10 -10.15 27.12 -24.50
CA ILE A 10 -9.18 26.83 -23.42
C ILE A 10 -9.90 26.81 -22.06
N SER A 11 -10.81 27.76 -21.82
CA SER A 11 -11.57 27.81 -20.56
C SER A 11 -12.48 26.60 -20.38
N LEU A 12 -13.15 26.12 -21.43
CA LEU A 12 -13.96 24.91 -21.38
C LEU A 12 -13.12 23.65 -21.08
N VAL A 13 -11.93 23.54 -21.69
CA VAL A 13 -11.00 22.44 -21.39
C VAL A 13 -10.53 22.51 -19.94
N ALA A 14 -10.19 23.70 -19.44
CA ALA A 14 -9.77 23.90 -18.06
C ALA A 14 -10.88 23.56 -17.05
N ILE A 15 -12.12 23.98 -17.32
CA ILE A 15 -13.30 23.66 -16.51
C ILE A 15 -13.56 22.15 -16.52
N GLY A 16 -13.52 21.51 -17.71
CA GLY A 16 -13.68 20.06 -17.83
C GLY A 16 -12.63 19.29 -17.01
N TRP A 17 -11.36 19.67 -17.12
CA TRP A 17 -10.28 19.08 -16.33
C TRP A 17 -10.47 19.31 -14.81
N PHE A 18 -10.91 20.50 -14.42
CA PHE A 18 -11.16 20.83 -13.01
C PHE A 18 -12.31 19.98 -12.43
N LEU A 19 -13.41 19.81 -13.17
CA LEU A 19 -14.53 18.96 -12.77
C LEU A 19 -14.12 17.50 -12.63
N LEU A 20 -13.30 16.98 -13.56
CA LEU A 20 -12.73 15.62 -13.44
C LEU A 20 -11.89 15.47 -12.18
N LYS A 21 -11.04 16.46 -11.86
CA LYS A 21 -10.26 16.45 -10.62
C LYS A 21 -11.13 16.47 -9.36
N LEU A 22 -12.21 17.26 -9.34
CA LEU A 22 -13.13 17.29 -8.22
C LEU A 22 -13.82 15.94 -8.01
N TYR A 23 -14.24 15.30 -9.11
CA TYR A 23 -14.81 13.97 -9.07
C TYR A 23 -13.83 12.93 -8.52
N ASP A 24 -12.59 12.93 -8.98
CA ASP A 24 -11.54 12.02 -8.51
C ASP A 24 -11.30 12.18 -7.00
N ILE A 25 -11.20 13.43 -6.51
CA ILE A 25 -11.04 13.72 -5.08
C ILE A 25 -12.24 13.21 -4.27
N TYR A 26 -13.46 13.42 -4.77
CA TYR A 26 -14.66 12.96 -4.09
C TYR A 26 -14.72 11.43 -3.99
N LYS A 27 -14.43 10.75 -5.11
CA LYS A 27 -14.34 9.29 -5.18
C LYS A 27 -13.27 8.75 -4.23
N GLU A 28 -12.10 9.38 -4.20
CA GLU A 28 -10.99 9.02 -3.31
C GLU A 28 -11.40 9.12 -1.84
N ARG A 29 -12.05 10.24 -1.44
CA ARG A 29 -12.57 10.41 -0.07
C ARG A 29 -13.63 9.40 0.30
N ARG A 30 -14.47 8.97 -0.65
CA ARG A 30 -15.45 7.90 -0.42
C ARG A 30 -14.76 6.56 -0.20
N MET A 31 -13.77 6.21 -1.03
CA MET A 31 -13.00 4.98 -0.89
C MET A 31 -12.20 4.94 0.42
N LEU A 32 -11.64 6.08 0.84
CA LEU A 32 -10.93 6.17 2.12
C LEU A 32 -11.88 5.98 3.31
N ARG A 33 -13.11 6.50 3.23
CA ARG A 33 -14.13 6.25 4.25
C ARG A 33 -14.49 4.77 4.31
N ASP A 34 -14.78 4.14 3.18
CA ASP A 34 -15.06 2.70 3.10
C ASP A 34 -13.90 1.85 3.65
N LEU A 35 -12.66 2.25 3.37
CA LEU A 35 -11.46 1.59 3.90
C LEU A 35 -11.42 1.63 5.44
N ARG A 36 -11.83 2.75 6.05
CA ARG A 36 -11.84 2.98 7.50
C ARG A 36 -13.04 2.35 8.20
N ASP A 37 -14.19 2.33 7.51
CA ASP A 37 -15.42 1.73 8.01
C ASP A 37 -15.25 0.22 8.22
N LYS A 38 -14.51 -0.44 7.31
CA LYS A 38 -14.16 -1.87 7.38
C LYS A 38 -12.68 -2.11 7.70
N ARG A 39 -12.10 -1.24 8.53
CA ARG A 39 -10.66 -1.26 8.84
C ARG A 39 -10.16 -2.62 9.33
N VAL A 40 -10.90 -3.32 10.19
CA VAL A 40 -10.46 -4.62 10.75
C VAL A 40 -10.43 -5.69 9.65
N GLU A 41 -11.49 -5.76 8.83
CA GLU A 41 -11.57 -6.68 7.70
C GLU A 41 -10.44 -6.43 6.68
N TYR A 42 -10.29 -5.19 6.22
CA TYR A 42 -9.33 -4.86 5.16
C TYR A 42 -7.88 -4.96 5.61
N THR A 43 -7.56 -4.51 6.83
CA THR A 43 -6.20 -4.69 7.37
C THR A 43 -5.86 -6.16 7.58
N ALA A 44 -6.82 -6.99 7.97
CA ALA A 44 -6.61 -8.43 8.08
C ALA A 44 -6.41 -9.10 6.71
N ILE A 45 -7.16 -8.71 5.67
CA ILE A 45 -6.97 -9.21 4.30
C ILE A 45 -5.53 -8.94 3.83
N ILE A 46 -5.04 -7.72 4.05
CA ILE A 46 -3.67 -7.34 3.70
C ILE A 46 -2.67 -8.15 4.53
N ALA A 47 -2.84 -8.20 5.86
CA ALA A 47 -1.91 -8.89 6.75
C ALA A 47 -1.79 -10.39 6.42
N LYS A 48 -2.92 -11.08 6.15
CA LYS A 48 -2.92 -12.48 5.73
C LYS A 48 -2.15 -12.69 4.42
N ALA A 49 -2.38 -11.84 3.43
CA ALA A 49 -1.69 -11.96 2.15
C ALA A 49 -0.16 -11.78 2.29
N LEU A 50 0.26 -10.85 3.16
CA LEU A 50 1.68 -10.62 3.44
C LEU A 50 2.33 -11.77 4.22
N ASP A 51 1.57 -12.36 5.15
CA ASP A 51 1.99 -13.51 5.95
C ASP A 51 2.11 -14.78 5.09
N GLU A 52 1.11 -15.08 4.26
CA GLU A 52 1.13 -16.18 3.29
C GLU A 52 2.29 -16.04 2.29
N ALA A 53 2.58 -14.82 1.85
CA ALA A 53 3.72 -14.52 1.00
C ALA A 53 5.07 -14.59 1.74
N ARG A 54 5.06 -14.67 3.08
CA ARG A 54 6.23 -14.64 3.97
C ARG A 54 7.18 -13.49 3.65
N ILE A 55 6.61 -12.31 3.39
CA ILE A 55 7.39 -11.14 2.94
C ILE A 55 8.48 -10.74 3.96
N LEU A 56 8.25 -10.99 5.25
CA LEU A 56 9.18 -10.65 6.33
C LEU A 56 10.48 -11.47 6.25
N ASP A 57 10.39 -12.75 5.88
CA ASP A 57 11.52 -13.69 5.91
C ASP A 57 12.30 -13.74 4.59
N LYS A 58 11.66 -13.38 3.48
CA LYS A 58 12.23 -13.55 2.14
C LYS A 58 13.12 -12.39 1.72
N ALA A 59 14.17 -12.71 0.96
CA ALA A 59 14.99 -11.69 0.29
C ALA A 59 14.25 -11.01 -0.88
N GLY A 60 13.42 -11.78 -1.60
CA GLY A 60 12.56 -11.32 -2.68
C GLY A 60 11.26 -12.14 -2.70
N LEU A 61 10.20 -11.59 -3.27
CA LEU A 61 8.94 -12.30 -3.47
C LEU A 61 9.06 -13.16 -4.74
N SER A 62 8.39 -14.31 -4.79
CA SER A 62 8.19 -14.95 -6.09
C SER A 62 7.14 -14.19 -6.88
N ARG A 63 7.00 -14.49 -8.18
CA ARG A 63 5.90 -13.97 -8.99
C ARG A 63 4.55 -14.34 -8.39
N GLU A 64 4.39 -15.60 -8.00
CA GLU A 64 3.15 -16.12 -7.42
C GLU A 64 2.82 -15.42 -6.10
N ASP A 65 3.83 -15.13 -5.26
CA ASP A 65 3.62 -14.36 -4.04
C ASP A 65 3.15 -12.92 -4.34
N ALA A 66 3.78 -12.26 -5.32
CA ALA A 66 3.39 -10.91 -5.73
C ALA A 66 1.95 -10.90 -6.28
N GLU A 67 1.57 -11.89 -7.08
CA GLU A 67 0.21 -12.06 -7.60
C GLU A 67 -0.84 -12.29 -6.51
N LYS A 68 -0.53 -13.13 -5.50
CA LYS A 68 -1.42 -13.32 -4.33
C LYS A 68 -1.67 -12.02 -3.57
N ILE A 69 -0.62 -11.22 -3.38
CA ILE A 69 -0.73 -9.91 -2.73
C ILE A 69 -1.57 -8.96 -3.59
N ILE A 70 -1.34 -8.91 -4.91
CA ILE A 70 -2.14 -8.10 -5.84
C ILE A 70 -3.63 -8.49 -5.77
N LEU A 71 -3.94 -9.78 -5.79
CA LEU A 71 -5.32 -10.27 -5.72
C LEU A 71 -5.99 -9.86 -4.41
N SER A 72 -5.24 -9.80 -3.31
CA SER A 72 -5.76 -9.33 -2.02
C SER A 72 -5.95 -7.81 -2.01
N LEU A 73 -5.02 -7.04 -2.57
CA LEU A 73 -5.17 -5.59 -2.73
C LEU A 73 -6.32 -5.19 -3.68
N LYS A 74 -6.70 -6.05 -4.63
CA LYS A 74 -7.89 -5.82 -5.49
C LYS A 74 -9.22 -5.94 -4.74
N LYS A 75 -9.24 -6.57 -3.56
CA LYS A 75 -10.44 -6.73 -2.72
C LYS A 75 -10.74 -5.53 -1.83
N ILE A 76 -9.82 -4.58 -1.71
CA ILE A 76 -9.95 -3.40 -0.85
C ILE A 76 -10.21 -2.14 -1.69
N PRO A 77 -10.66 -1.03 -1.07
CA PRO A 77 -10.89 0.23 -1.79
C PRO A 77 -9.63 0.72 -2.52
N GLN A 78 -9.78 1.04 -3.81
CA GLN A 78 -8.69 1.39 -4.72
C GLN A 78 -8.27 2.86 -4.58
N ILE A 79 -7.85 3.24 -3.38
CA ILE A 79 -7.20 4.54 -3.13
C ILE A 79 -5.83 4.60 -3.83
N ASP A 80 -5.29 5.80 -4.02
CA ASP A 80 -4.08 6.07 -4.79
C ASP A 80 -2.88 5.22 -4.36
N ILE A 81 -2.63 5.09 -3.05
CA ILE A 81 -1.54 4.26 -2.54
C ILE A 81 -1.75 2.77 -2.81
N VAL A 82 -2.99 2.28 -2.78
CA VAL A 82 -3.32 0.87 -3.10
C VAL A 82 -3.07 0.62 -4.57
N LYS A 83 -3.57 1.50 -5.46
CA LYS A 83 -3.34 1.43 -6.91
C LYS A 83 -1.84 1.44 -7.24
N LYS A 84 -1.09 2.38 -6.66
CA LYS A 84 0.36 2.48 -6.85
C LYS A 84 1.10 1.23 -6.37
N THR A 85 0.66 0.65 -5.25
CA THR A 85 1.26 -0.59 -4.73
C THR A 85 0.96 -1.78 -5.64
N ILE A 86 -0.27 -1.89 -6.17
CA ILE A 86 -0.62 -2.89 -7.19
C ILE A 86 0.25 -2.71 -8.42
N SER A 87 0.36 -1.48 -8.97
CA SER A 87 1.20 -1.21 -10.13
C SER A 87 2.66 -1.57 -9.90
N ALA A 88 3.22 -1.24 -8.74
CA ALA A 88 4.60 -1.59 -8.39
C ALA A 88 4.80 -3.12 -8.32
N LEU A 89 3.87 -3.85 -7.71
CA LEU A 89 3.92 -5.31 -7.66
C LEU A 89 3.73 -5.94 -9.04
N SER A 90 2.88 -5.38 -9.90
CA SER A 90 2.67 -5.89 -11.27
C SER A 90 3.92 -5.69 -12.11
N ILE A 91 4.54 -4.51 -12.07
CA ILE A 91 5.81 -4.24 -12.77
C ILE A 91 6.89 -5.20 -12.27
N TYR A 92 6.96 -5.41 -10.95
CA TYR A 92 7.89 -6.34 -10.35
C TYR A 92 7.66 -7.80 -10.79
N ALA A 93 6.41 -8.26 -10.79
CA ALA A 93 6.06 -9.62 -11.22
C ALA A 93 6.38 -9.86 -12.70
N SER A 94 6.08 -8.90 -13.57
CA SER A 94 6.45 -8.95 -15.00
C SER A 94 7.96 -8.92 -15.20
N TYR A 95 8.68 -8.10 -14.44
CA TYR A 95 10.14 -8.08 -14.51
C TYR A 95 10.76 -9.43 -14.11
N LEU A 96 10.23 -10.11 -13.08
CA LEU A 96 10.70 -11.43 -12.68
C LEU A 96 10.37 -12.53 -13.69
N GLU A 97 9.30 -12.38 -14.46
CA GLU A 97 8.96 -13.31 -15.54
C GLU A 97 10.00 -13.24 -16.66
N GLU A 98 10.48 -12.04 -16.99
CA GLU A 98 11.51 -11.82 -18.01
C GLU A 98 12.93 -12.08 -17.48
N HIS A 99 13.17 -11.81 -16.19
CA HIS A 99 14.49 -11.83 -15.54
C HIS A 99 14.49 -12.61 -14.21
N PRO A 100 14.26 -13.93 -14.21
CA PRO A 100 14.22 -14.74 -12.98
C PRO A 100 15.57 -14.74 -12.22
N GLU A 101 16.68 -14.49 -12.90
CA GLU A 101 18.01 -14.36 -12.31
C GLU A 101 18.14 -13.19 -11.34
N ALA A 102 17.26 -12.19 -11.41
CA ALA A 102 17.25 -11.06 -10.48
C ALA A 102 17.10 -11.51 -9.02
N LEU A 103 16.43 -12.64 -8.77
CA LEU A 103 16.29 -13.22 -7.42
C LEU A 103 17.61 -13.75 -6.84
N LYS A 104 18.66 -13.90 -7.65
CA LYS A 104 19.99 -14.28 -7.17
C LYS A 104 20.66 -13.14 -6.38
N ASP A 105 20.37 -11.88 -6.71
CA ASP A 105 20.86 -10.72 -5.95
C ASP A 105 19.94 -10.42 -4.76
N LYS A 106 20.08 -11.27 -3.73
CA LYS A 106 19.24 -11.22 -2.53
C LYS A 106 19.30 -9.88 -1.78
N GLU A 107 20.46 -9.23 -1.76
CA GLU A 107 20.64 -7.97 -1.03
C GLU A 107 19.90 -6.83 -1.74
N THR A 108 20.10 -6.68 -3.05
CA THR A 108 19.40 -5.68 -3.85
C THR A 108 17.89 -5.92 -3.82
N MET A 109 17.46 -7.17 -3.98
CA MET A 109 16.05 -7.53 -3.90
C MET A 109 15.42 -7.15 -2.57
N ARG A 110 16.13 -7.38 -1.47
CA ARG A 110 15.62 -7.06 -0.14
C ARG A 110 15.58 -5.55 0.11
N GLU A 111 16.67 -4.86 -0.17
CA GLU A 111 16.85 -3.45 0.21
C GLU A 111 16.16 -2.47 -0.75
N LYS A 112 16.24 -2.73 -2.05
CA LYS A 112 15.73 -1.81 -3.08
C LYS A 112 14.29 -2.09 -3.48
N ILE A 113 13.80 -3.32 -3.31
CA ILE A 113 12.44 -3.71 -3.72
C ILE A 113 11.57 -4.02 -2.50
N LEU A 114 11.92 -5.04 -1.71
CA LEU A 114 11.03 -5.52 -0.65
C LEU A 114 10.82 -4.50 0.48
N ILE A 115 11.89 -3.85 0.96
CA ILE A 115 11.76 -2.87 2.05
C ILE A 115 10.89 -1.66 1.64
N PRO A 116 11.05 -1.08 0.43
CA PRO A 116 10.12 -0.08 -0.08
C PRO A 116 8.68 -0.58 -0.22
N LEU A 117 8.47 -1.83 -0.67
CA LEU A 117 7.13 -2.43 -0.71
C LEU A 117 6.52 -2.57 0.70
N MET A 118 7.28 -3.06 1.68
CA MET A 118 6.86 -3.14 3.09
C MET A 118 6.43 -1.76 3.61
N ARG A 119 7.17 -0.71 3.25
CA ARG A 119 6.83 0.66 3.61
C ARG A 119 5.50 1.12 3.01
N ASN A 120 5.21 0.75 1.75
CA ASN A 120 3.91 1.04 1.14
C ASN A 120 2.77 0.34 1.89
N PHE A 121 2.97 -0.91 2.32
CA PHE A 121 1.98 -1.59 3.16
C PHE A 121 1.76 -0.88 4.50
N LEU A 122 2.83 -0.42 5.17
CA LEU A 122 2.70 0.39 6.39
C LEU A 122 1.84 1.63 6.14
N TYR A 123 2.00 2.32 5.01
CA TYR A 123 1.14 3.46 4.67
C TYR A 123 -0.33 3.07 4.45
N ILE A 124 -0.59 1.94 3.80
CA ILE A 124 -1.96 1.45 3.62
C ILE A 124 -2.58 1.13 4.99
N PHE A 125 -1.87 0.44 5.88
CA PHE A 125 -2.33 0.17 7.25
C PHE A 125 -2.61 1.45 8.03
N ALA A 126 -1.71 2.42 7.97
CA ALA A 126 -1.86 3.72 8.63
C ALA A 126 -3.06 4.51 8.09
N MET A 127 -3.39 4.41 6.81
CA MET A 127 -4.56 5.08 6.24
C MET A 127 -5.89 4.40 6.62
N ALA A 128 -5.86 3.08 6.77
CA ALA A 128 -7.03 2.27 7.08
C ALA A 128 -7.45 2.37 8.55
N ASP A 129 -6.49 2.44 9.48
CA ASP A 129 -6.78 2.28 10.91
C ASP A 129 -5.93 3.23 11.78
N ASP A 130 -6.61 4.12 12.51
CA ASP A 130 -5.97 5.15 13.35
C ASP A 130 -5.11 4.56 14.49
N GLU A 131 -5.45 3.38 15.00
CA GLU A 131 -4.61 2.72 16.01
C GLU A 131 -3.35 2.11 15.40
N LEU A 132 -3.43 1.59 14.17
CA LEU A 132 -2.24 1.14 13.43
C LEU A 132 -1.38 2.35 13.04
N TYR A 133 -1.98 3.47 12.64
CA TYR A 133 -1.30 4.75 12.45
C TYR A 133 -0.47 5.13 13.68
N LYS A 134 -1.10 5.16 14.87
CA LYS A 134 -0.42 5.50 16.12
C LYS A 134 0.72 4.54 16.46
N LEU A 135 0.53 3.25 16.20
CA LEU A 135 1.59 2.25 16.38
C LEU A 135 2.78 2.52 15.44
N ILE A 136 2.51 2.82 14.17
CA ILE A 136 3.50 3.13 13.14
C ILE A 136 4.27 4.39 13.49
N GLU A 137 3.57 5.49 13.76
CA GLU A 137 4.16 6.78 14.09
C GLU A 137 5.08 6.69 15.30
N LYS A 138 4.58 6.16 16.43
CA LYS A 138 5.36 6.03 17.67
C LYS A 138 6.62 5.17 17.48
N THR A 139 6.47 4.04 16.79
CA THR A 139 7.57 3.10 16.59
C THR A 139 8.61 3.67 15.63
N GLN A 140 8.16 4.30 14.54
CA GLN A 140 9.04 4.92 13.56
C GLN A 140 9.82 6.08 14.18
N GLU A 141 9.20 6.94 15.00
CA GLU A 141 9.91 7.98 15.73
C GLU A 141 11.00 7.43 16.64
N TYR A 142 10.72 6.35 17.38
CA TYR A 142 11.69 5.72 18.26
C TYR A 142 12.93 5.25 17.50
N TYR A 143 12.74 4.59 16.35
CA TYR A 143 13.86 4.10 15.54
C TYR A 143 14.64 5.23 14.85
N ILE A 144 13.95 6.26 14.36
CA ILE A 144 14.60 7.42 13.72
C ILE A 144 15.43 8.21 14.73
N LYS A 145 14.90 8.48 15.92
CA LYS A 145 15.63 9.20 16.99
C LYS A 145 16.92 8.50 17.42
N ARG A 146 16.99 7.17 17.26
CA ARG A 146 18.15 6.35 17.59
C ARG A 146 19.06 6.04 16.38
N GLY A 147 18.80 6.64 15.22
CA GLY A 147 19.64 6.49 14.04
C GLY A 147 19.58 5.12 13.36
N PHE A 148 18.52 4.33 13.60
CA PHE A 148 18.38 3.03 12.94
C PHE A 148 18.07 3.18 11.45
N LYS A 149 18.72 2.35 10.63
CA LYS A 149 18.47 2.31 9.19
C LYS A 149 17.10 1.69 8.90
N GLN A 150 16.43 2.17 7.84
CA GLN A 150 15.13 1.68 7.36
C GLN A 150 15.10 0.15 7.18
N LYS A 151 16.17 -0.42 6.64
CA LYS A 151 16.30 -1.86 6.43
C LYS A 151 16.20 -2.72 7.70
N VAL A 152 16.45 -2.11 8.86
CA VAL A 152 16.39 -2.78 10.16
C VAL A 152 15.00 -2.68 10.78
N PHE A 153 14.39 -1.49 10.73
CA PHE A 153 13.16 -1.25 11.49
C PHE A 153 11.88 -1.49 10.70
N ILE A 154 11.88 -1.32 9.37
CA ILE A 154 10.67 -1.50 8.55
C ILE A 154 10.10 -2.91 8.67
N PRO A 155 10.91 -4.00 8.56
CA PRO A 155 10.38 -5.35 8.74
C PRO A 155 9.78 -5.58 10.13
N LYS A 156 10.47 -5.14 11.19
CA LYS A 156 9.99 -5.28 12.59
C LYS A 156 8.69 -4.50 12.83
N LEU A 157 8.58 -3.32 12.23
CA LEU A 157 7.38 -2.51 12.34
C LEU A 157 6.21 -3.15 11.57
N LEU A 158 6.46 -3.66 10.37
CA LEU A 158 5.44 -4.35 9.59
C LEU A 158 4.94 -5.60 10.32
N GLU A 159 5.83 -6.38 10.91
CA GLU A 159 5.48 -7.53 11.74
C GLU A 159 4.55 -7.13 12.89
N ALA A 160 4.90 -6.10 13.66
CA ALA A 160 4.08 -5.63 14.77
C ALA A 160 2.69 -5.16 14.31
N VAL A 161 2.60 -4.49 13.16
CA VAL A 161 1.34 -4.04 12.56
C VAL A 161 0.51 -5.23 12.08
N MET A 162 1.10 -6.21 11.40
CA MET A 162 0.44 -7.42 10.93
C MET A 162 -0.14 -8.22 12.10
N ASN A 163 0.66 -8.44 13.15
CA ASN A 163 0.21 -9.15 14.35
C ASN A 163 -0.98 -8.46 15.01
N LYS A 164 -0.93 -7.12 15.12
CA LYS A 164 -2.03 -6.34 15.68
C LYS A 164 -3.29 -6.36 14.80
N ALA A 165 -3.13 -6.35 13.47
CA ALA A 165 -4.26 -6.46 12.55
C ALA A 165 -4.94 -7.83 12.65
N LEU A 166 -4.16 -8.90 12.70
CA LEU A 166 -4.66 -10.28 12.78
C LEU A 166 -5.33 -10.58 14.14
N SER A 167 -4.78 -10.09 15.25
CA SER A 167 -5.33 -10.35 16.59
C SER A 167 -6.74 -9.79 16.79
N ARG A 168 -7.08 -8.70 16.08
CA ARG A 168 -8.40 -8.05 16.19
C ARG A 168 -9.52 -8.85 15.54
N VAL A 169 -9.22 -9.60 14.47
CA VAL A 169 -10.20 -10.48 13.83
C VAL A 169 -10.64 -11.59 14.79
N SER A 170 -9.70 -12.11 15.58
CA SER A 170 -10.01 -13.12 16.60
C SER A 170 -10.93 -12.54 17.68
N GLN A 171 -10.66 -11.30 18.11
CA GLN A 171 -11.48 -10.60 19.10
C GLN A 171 -12.90 -10.33 18.59
N GLU A 172 -13.08 -9.78 17.38
CA GLU A 172 -14.43 -9.51 16.84
C GLU A 172 -15.28 -10.79 16.67
N ARG A 173 -14.64 -11.93 16.39
CA ARG A 173 -15.32 -13.23 16.31
C ARG A 173 -15.72 -13.82 17.65
N GLU A 174 -15.04 -13.45 18.75
CA GLU A 174 -15.40 -13.89 20.10
C GLU A 174 -16.55 -13.08 20.71
N TYR A 175 -16.83 -11.88 20.18
CA TYR A 175 -17.88 -10.97 20.68
C TYR A 175 -19.08 -10.79 19.72
N SER A 176 -19.14 -11.55 18.61
CA SER A 176 -20.27 -11.58 17.66
C SER A 176 -21.09 -12.85 17.82
#